data_AF-A0A2D5Y807-F1
#
_entry.id   AF-A0A2D5Y807-F1
#
_cell.length_a   1.000
_cell.length_b   1.000
_cell.length_c   1.000
_cell.angle_alpha   90.00
_cell.angle_beta   90.00
_cell.angle_gamma   90.00
#
_symmetry.space_group_name_H-M   'P 1'
#
loop_
_entity.id
_entity.type
_entity.pdbx_description
1 polymer ?
#
loop_
_entity_poly.entity_id
_entity_poly.type
_entity_poly.pdbx_seq_one_letter_code
_entity_poly.pdbx_strand_id
1 'polypeptide(L)'
;MVNNPNNIAKIVGSGNKAMLILDSKDASTSERFSGFGGSKDLTIKIRATQIGDASYHPALPVERQIKIKAPSRVAFYDERRMDSRFDDKKNAFLNKLSSQRGITGEKAIRLFDSDNYDSDGDGMSNLMERAFGGDSLFKDKRSVGPKSIRKGDGYQYLIFNKFNDTFNTEGIVYIVESSRDLRTWTPHTDSSNGPVQVGTALDLGGGMERVVFRTREKLSDNNGKSLYMRVRVKAR
;
A
#
# COMPACT_ATOMS: atom_id res chain seq x y z
N MET A 1 11.57 12.49 -22.63
CA MET A 1 11.92 12.42 -21.18
C MET A 1 13.40 12.75 -21.05
N VAL A 2 13.81 13.58 -20.09
CA VAL A 2 15.20 14.06 -19.98
C VAL A 2 16.06 13.11 -19.15
N ASN A 3 15.50 12.51 -18.11
CA ASN A 3 16.14 11.44 -17.34
C ASN A 3 15.09 10.43 -16.90
N ASN A 4 15.52 9.18 -16.72
CA ASN A 4 14.67 8.08 -16.29
C ASN A 4 15.43 7.16 -15.35
N PRO A 5 15.68 7.59 -14.10
CA PRO A 5 16.44 6.77 -13.18
C PRO A 5 15.73 5.43 -12.95
N ASN A 6 16.51 4.34 -12.99
CA ASN A 6 16.04 2.98 -12.68
C ASN A 6 14.85 2.51 -13.51
N ASN A 7 14.65 3.05 -14.72
CA ASN A 7 13.52 2.74 -15.59
C ASN A 7 12.14 2.98 -14.95
N ILE A 8 12.04 3.97 -14.06
CA ILE A 8 10.80 4.23 -13.29
C ILE A 8 9.61 4.66 -14.16
N ALA A 9 9.86 5.25 -15.33
CA ALA A 9 8.80 5.76 -16.18
C ALA A 9 9.03 5.49 -17.67
N LYS A 10 7.95 5.52 -18.44
CA LYS A 10 7.96 5.44 -19.90
C LYS A 10 6.97 6.43 -20.46
N ILE A 11 7.31 7.08 -21.57
CA ILE A 11 6.34 7.84 -22.35
C ILE A 11 5.82 6.92 -23.46
N VAL A 12 4.51 6.73 -23.52
CA VAL A 12 3.84 5.93 -24.55
C VAL A 12 2.93 6.84 -25.37
N GLY A 13 2.88 6.60 -26.68
CA GLY A 13 2.16 7.47 -27.62
C GLY A 13 2.98 8.69 -28.06
N SER A 14 2.34 9.58 -28.82
CA SER A 14 2.97 10.78 -29.38
C SER A 14 2.00 11.96 -29.39
N GLY A 15 2.56 13.18 -29.48
CA GLY A 15 1.79 14.42 -29.52
C GLY A 15 0.88 14.60 -28.31
N ASN A 16 -0.37 15.00 -28.55
CA ASN A 16 -1.39 15.21 -27.52
C ASN A 16 -1.89 13.91 -26.84
N LYS A 17 -1.56 12.73 -27.39
CA LYS A 17 -1.90 11.43 -26.82
C LYS A 17 -0.74 10.80 -26.05
N ALA A 18 0.37 11.52 -25.87
CA ALA A 18 1.48 11.04 -25.09
C ALA A 18 1.09 10.88 -23.61
N MET A 19 1.33 9.71 -23.04
CA MET A 19 1.06 9.38 -21.65
C MET A 19 2.36 9.04 -20.94
N LEU A 20 2.53 9.53 -19.71
CA LEU A 20 3.57 9.07 -18.81
C LEU A 20 3.03 7.88 -18.02
N ILE A 21 3.66 6.71 -18.19
CA ILE A 21 3.37 5.51 -17.43
C ILE A 21 4.49 5.34 -16.40
N LEU A 22 4.12 5.19 -15.13
CA LEU A 22 5.03 4.84 -14.04
C LEU A 22 4.98 3.32 -13.84
N ASP A 23 6.14 2.68 -13.66
CA ASP A 23 6.27 1.25 -13.36
C ASP A 23 5.38 0.35 -14.25
N SER A 24 5.71 0.30 -15.55
CA SER A 24 4.90 -0.44 -16.53
C SER A 24 4.99 -1.95 -16.29
N LYS A 25 3.87 -2.54 -15.84
CA LYS A 25 3.72 -3.99 -15.63
C LYS A 25 3.98 -4.81 -16.89
N ASP A 26 3.70 -4.26 -18.07
CA ASP A 26 3.83 -4.94 -19.36
C ASP A 26 5.22 -4.75 -20.02
N ALA A 27 6.12 -4.01 -19.36
CA ALA A 27 7.48 -3.84 -19.84
C ALA A 27 8.26 -5.17 -19.77
N SER A 28 9.15 -5.39 -20.74
CA SER A 28 10.12 -6.48 -20.68
C SER A 28 10.94 -6.38 -19.38
N THR A 29 11.49 -7.49 -18.88
CA THR A 29 12.18 -7.51 -17.59
C THR A 29 13.32 -6.49 -17.48
N SER A 30 13.98 -6.15 -18.59
CA SER A 30 15.03 -5.12 -18.66
C SER A 30 14.51 -3.68 -18.64
N GLU A 31 13.23 -3.47 -18.95
CA GLU A 31 12.55 -2.16 -18.96
C GLU A 31 11.72 -1.89 -17.71
N ARG A 32 11.61 -2.87 -16.80
CA ARG A 32 10.88 -2.71 -15.54
C ARG A 32 11.63 -1.81 -14.57
N PHE A 33 10.86 -1.14 -13.72
CA PHE A 33 11.40 -0.35 -12.63
C PHE A 33 12.28 -1.24 -11.75
N SER A 34 13.56 -0.91 -11.63
CA SER A 34 14.53 -1.70 -10.85
C SER A 34 14.55 -1.32 -9.37
N GLY A 35 13.56 -0.54 -8.92
CA GLY A 35 13.46 -0.05 -7.55
C GLY A 35 14.25 1.23 -7.31
N PHE A 36 14.33 1.65 -6.05
CA PHE A 36 14.97 2.91 -5.67
C PHE A 36 16.50 2.83 -5.54
N GLY A 37 17.10 1.63 -5.63
CA GLY A 37 18.55 1.45 -5.50
C GLY A 37 19.14 2.00 -4.20
N GLY A 38 18.37 1.96 -3.10
CA GLY A 38 18.76 2.53 -1.80
C GLY A 38 18.49 4.04 -1.64
N SER A 39 18.03 4.73 -2.68
CA SER A 39 17.62 6.14 -2.58
C SER A 39 16.25 6.28 -1.91
N LYS A 40 16.01 7.39 -1.21
CA LYS A 40 14.69 7.68 -0.59
C LYS A 40 13.69 8.24 -1.60
N ASP A 41 14.17 8.76 -2.71
CA ASP A 41 13.37 9.32 -3.78
C ASP A 41 14.12 9.23 -5.12
N LEU A 42 13.36 9.33 -6.20
CA LEU A 42 13.83 9.44 -7.58
C LEU A 42 13.14 10.63 -8.23
N THR A 43 13.87 11.37 -9.07
CA THR A 43 13.30 12.53 -9.78
C THR A 43 13.31 12.27 -11.28
N ILE A 44 12.13 12.35 -11.90
CA ILE A 44 11.95 12.35 -13.34
C ILE A 44 11.82 13.79 -13.82
N LYS A 45 12.50 14.14 -14.90
CA LYS A 45 12.37 15.41 -15.61
C LYS A 45 11.75 15.17 -16.97
N ILE A 46 10.63 15.85 -17.20
CA ILE A 46 9.91 15.84 -18.47
C ILE A 46 10.12 17.19 -19.12
N ARG A 47 10.54 17.19 -20.38
CA ARG A 47 10.70 18.39 -21.20
C ARG A 47 9.76 18.29 -22.39
N ALA A 48 8.93 19.31 -22.55
CA ALA A 48 8.18 19.55 -23.78
C ALA A 48 8.96 20.56 -24.63
N THR A 49 9.07 20.29 -25.92
CA THR A 49 9.77 21.14 -26.90
C THR A 49 8.89 21.34 -28.12
N GLN A 50 8.90 22.54 -28.68
CA GLN A 50 8.26 22.83 -29.96
C GLN A 50 9.28 23.50 -30.88
N ILE A 51 9.56 22.84 -32.00
CA ILE A 51 10.43 23.39 -33.05
C ILE A 51 9.64 24.48 -33.79
N GLY A 52 10.33 25.54 -34.20
CA GLY A 52 9.76 26.58 -35.04
C GLY A 52 9.51 26.10 -36.47
N ASP A 53 8.92 26.97 -37.28
CA ASP A 53 8.73 26.76 -38.72
C ASP A 53 9.09 28.04 -39.50
N ALA A 54 8.71 28.12 -40.77
CA ALA A 54 8.99 29.30 -41.61
C ALA A 54 8.32 30.58 -41.11
N SER A 55 7.29 30.47 -40.26
CA SER A 55 6.46 31.57 -39.77
C SER A 55 6.69 31.87 -38.29
N TYR A 56 7.22 30.92 -37.51
CA TYR A 56 7.36 31.03 -36.07
C TYR A 56 8.74 30.56 -35.56
N HIS A 57 9.31 31.29 -34.61
CA HIS A 57 10.49 30.85 -33.87
C HIS A 57 10.16 29.63 -32.97
N PRO A 58 11.15 28.75 -32.69
CA PRO A 58 10.97 27.67 -31.73
C PRO A 58 10.57 28.20 -30.35
N ALA A 59 9.67 27.50 -29.68
CA ALA A 59 9.23 27.88 -28.34
C ALA A 59 10.28 27.48 -27.29
N LEU A 60 10.35 28.23 -26.19
CA LEU A 60 11.19 27.86 -25.05
C LEU A 60 10.74 26.49 -24.49
N PRO A 61 11.67 25.55 -24.26
CA PRO A 61 11.33 24.27 -23.66
C PRO A 61 10.69 24.45 -22.29
N VAL A 62 9.60 23.72 -22.04
CA VAL A 62 8.96 23.68 -20.73
C VAL A 62 9.42 22.42 -20.02
N GLU A 63 10.04 22.59 -18.86
CA GLU A 63 10.46 21.48 -18.00
C GLU A 63 9.58 21.34 -16.78
N ARG A 64 9.24 20.09 -16.46
CA ARG A 64 8.55 19.70 -15.24
C ARG A 64 9.31 18.59 -14.56
N GLN A 65 9.34 18.64 -13.24
CA GLN A 65 9.99 17.62 -12.41
C GLN A 65 8.93 16.90 -11.60
N ILE A 66 9.02 15.57 -11.56
CA ILE A 66 8.17 14.70 -10.77
C ILE A 66 9.10 13.96 -9.80
N LYS A 67 8.89 14.20 -8.51
CA LYS A 67 9.62 13.52 -7.44
C LYS A 67 8.80 12.35 -6.95
N ILE A 68 9.34 11.14 -7.05
CA ILE A 68 8.71 9.90 -6.60
C ILE A 68 9.44 9.45 -5.33
N LYS A 69 8.72 9.25 -4.23
CA LYS A 69 9.29 8.81 -2.96
C LYS A 69 9.22 7.29 -2.83
N ALA A 70 10.22 6.71 -2.19
CA ALA A 70 10.17 5.30 -1.79
C ALA A 70 9.09 5.10 -0.70
N PRO A 71 8.34 3.98 -0.72
CA PRO A 71 7.41 3.64 0.34
C PRO A 71 8.12 3.65 1.69
N SER A 72 7.58 4.44 2.62
CA SER A 72 8.08 4.58 3.98
C SER A 72 7.05 5.30 4.85
N ARG A 73 7.22 5.18 6.17
CA ARG A 73 6.40 5.89 7.16
C ARG A 73 6.38 7.38 6.90
N VAL A 74 7.55 7.94 6.60
CA VAL A 74 7.70 9.37 6.33
C VAL A 74 6.94 9.74 5.05
N ALA A 75 7.12 8.97 3.97
CA ALA A 75 6.39 9.22 2.72
C ALA A 75 4.87 9.17 2.94
N PHE A 76 4.36 8.17 3.68
CA PHE A 76 2.95 8.03 4.00
C PHE A 76 2.37 9.25 4.73
N TYR A 77 3.03 9.74 5.78
CA TYR A 77 2.54 10.93 6.50
C TYR A 77 2.77 12.24 5.74
N ASP A 78 3.82 12.34 4.92
CA ASP A 78 4.03 13.49 4.05
C ASP A 78 2.94 13.60 2.98
N GLU A 79 2.60 12.48 2.32
CA GLU A 79 1.53 12.43 1.31
C GLU A 79 0.19 12.82 1.91
N ARG A 80 -0.14 12.31 3.11
CA ARG A 80 -1.33 12.74 3.85
C ARG A 80 -1.38 14.25 4.01
N ARG A 81 -0.28 14.89 4.42
CA ARG A 81 -0.24 16.35 4.65
C ARG A 81 -0.36 17.19 3.38
N MET A 82 -0.05 16.60 2.23
CA MET A 82 -0.20 17.26 0.93
C MET A 82 -1.60 17.09 0.34
N ASP A 83 -2.42 16.20 0.91
CA ASP A 83 -3.79 15.97 0.47
C ASP A 83 -4.71 17.11 0.90
N SER A 84 -5.58 17.57 0.00
CA SER A 84 -6.54 18.65 0.29
C SER A 84 -7.55 18.28 1.38
N ARG A 85 -7.79 16.99 1.60
CA ARG A 85 -8.71 16.48 2.64
C ARG A 85 -8.08 16.47 4.04
N PHE A 86 -6.77 16.70 4.15
CA PHE A 86 -6.03 16.50 5.40
C PHE A 86 -6.62 17.27 6.58
N ASP A 87 -6.82 18.57 6.42
CA ASP A 87 -7.27 19.43 7.51
C ASP A 87 -8.69 19.09 7.96
N ASP A 88 -9.59 18.80 7.02
CA ASP A 88 -10.96 18.39 7.32
C ASP A 88 -10.99 17.07 8.12
N LYS A 89 -10.19 16.09 7.70
CA LYS A 89 -10.11 14.78 8.35
C LYS A 89 -9.47 14.85 9.71
N LYS A 90 -8.41 15.64 9.84
CA LYS A 90 -7.78 15.94 11.12
C LYS A 90 -8.78 16.59 12.07
N ASN A 91 -9.50 17.63 11.64
CA ASN A 91 -10.48 18.31 12.48
C ASN A 91 -11.62 17.38 12.92
N ALA A 92 -12.13 16.53 12.02
CA ALA A 92 -13.14 15.52 12.36
C ALA A 92 -12.63 14.53 13.43
N PHE A 93 -11.39 14.05 13.28
CA PHE A 93 -10.75 13.17 14.27
C PHE A 93 -10.59 13.87 15.63
N LEU A 94 -10.09 15.11 15.66
CA LEU A 94 -9.90 15.88 16.88
C LEU A 94 -11.22 16.10 17.62
N ASN A 95 -12.29 16.47 16.90
CA ASN A 95 -13.62 16.68 17.48
C ASN A 95 -14.18 15.38 18.08
N LYS A 96 -14.01 14.24 17.40
CA LYS A 96 -14.40 12.92 17.90
C LYS A 96 -13.61 12.55 19.16
N LEU A 97 -12.30 12.78 19.16
CA LEU A 97 -11.45 12.42 20.28
C LEU A 97 -11.72 13.28 21.53
N SER A 98 -12.00 14.57 21.31
CA SER A 98 -12.44 15.49 22.35
C SER A 98 -13.76 15.04 22.98
N SER A 99 -14.78 14.73 22.16
CA SER A 99 -16.10 14.35 22.66
C SER A 99 -16.12 12.97 23.34
N GLN A 100 -15.36 12.00 22.84
CA GLN A 100 -15.39 10.62 23.34
C GLN A 100 -14.42 10.37 24.50
N ARG A 101 -13.29 11.09 24.55
CA ARG A 101 -12.18 10.80 25.47
C ARG A 101 -11.64 12.03 26.20
N GLY A 102 -12.15 13.23 25.93
CA GLY A 102 -11.66 14.48 26.53
C GLY A 102 -10.22 14.82 26.16
N ILE A 103 -9.66 14.20 25.12
CA ILE A 103 -8.27 14.45 24.69
C ILE A 103 -8.27 15.55 23.64
N THR A 104 -7.53 16.62 23.90
CA THR A 104 -7.47 17.82 23.05
C THR A 104 -6.02 18.27 22.79
N GLY A 105 -5.86 19.35 22.02
CA GLY A 105 -4.59 20.02 21.79
C GLY A 105 -3.53 19.14 21.10
N GLU A 106 -2.26 19.36 21.45
CA GLU A 106 -1.13 18.66 20.84
C GLU A 106 -1.20 17.14 20.99
N LYS A 107 -1.73 16.65 22.11
CA LYS A 107 -1.89 15.21 22.32
C LYS A 107 -2.82 14.62 21.27
N ALA A 108 -3.96 15.25 21.02
CA ALA A 108 -4.90 14.80 20.00
C ALA A 108 -4.28 14.83 18.60
N ILE A 109 -3.51 15.89 18.28
CA ILE A 109 -2.79 16.01 17.00
C ILE A 109 -1.77 14.88 16.82
N ARG A 110 -0.98 14.56 17.86
CA ARG A 110 -0.02 13.44 17.78
C ARG A 110 -0.70 12.08 17.61
N LEU A 111 -1.90 11.91 18.16
CA LEU A 111 -2.65 10.67 18.02
C LEU A 111 -3.18 10.48 16.60
N PHE A 112 -3.53 11.56 15.89
CA PHE A 112 -3.94 11.49 14.48
C PHE A 112 -2.83 10.90 13.58
N ASP A 113 -1.56 11.23 13.85
CA ASP A 113 -0.42 10.69 13.12
C ASP A 113 0.21 9.45 13.79
N SER A 114 -0.47 8.83 14.76
CA SER A 114 0.06 7.67 15.49
C SER A 114 -0.30 6.36 14.80
N ASP A 115 0.67 5.44 14.67
CA ASP A 115 0.51 4.14 14.01
C ASP A 115 -0.64 3.27 14.58
N ASN A 116 -0.92 3.43 15.89
CA ASN A 116 -1.93 2.65 16.60
C ASN A 116 -3.33 3.29 16.58
N TYR A 117 -3.49 4.44 15.95
CA TYR A 117 -4.76 5.16 15.87
C TYR A 117 -5.38 5.05 14.49
N ASP A 118 -6.71 5.10 14.50
CA ASP A 118 -7.60 5.05 13.35
C ASP A 118 -8.05 6.47 13.05
N SER A 119 -7.42 7.07 12.04
CA SER A 119 -7.54 8.51 11.73
C SER A 119 -8.88 8.87 11.12
N ASP A 120 -9.48 7.97 10.36
CA ASP A 120 -10.71 8.21 9.60
C ASP A 120 -11.93 7.49 10.20
N GLY A 121 -11.71 6.56 11.13
CA GLY A 121 -12.73 5.92 11.95
C GLY A 121 -13.35 4.67 11.31
N ASP A 122 -12.65 3.95 10.44
CA ASP A 122 -13.15 2.73 9.81
C ASP A 122 -12.68 1.41 10.49
N GLY A 123 -11.86 1.56 11.53
CA GLY A 123 -11.30 0.48 12.32
C GLY A 123 -10.07 -0.18 11.70
N MET A 124 -9.32 0.52 10.85
CA MET A 124 -7.91 0.23 10.56
C MET A 124 -7.02 1.30 11.18
N SER A 125 -5.91 0.87 11.78
CA SER A 125 -4.95 1.84 12.31
C SER A 125 -4.06 2.38 11.18
N ASN A 126 -3.43 3.53 11.39
CA ASN A 126 -2.49 4.10 10.43
C ASN A 126 -1.38 3.13 10.00
N LEU A 127 -0.93 2.24 10.91
CA LEU A 127 -0.02 1.15 10.57
C LEU A 127 -0.65 0.12 9.62
N MET A 128 -1.90 -0.28 9.87
CA MET A 128 -2.60 -1.23 9.00
C MET A 128 -2.86 -0.62 7.61
N GLU A 129 -3.29 0.63 7.56
CA GLU A 129 -3.44 1.40 6.32
C GLU A 129 -2.15 1.36 5.51
N ARG A 130 -1.04 1.79 6.13
CA ARG A 130 0.27 1.77 5.47
C ARG A 130 0.68 0.36 5.04
N ALA A 131 0.51 -0.64 5.90
CA ALA A 131 0.92 -2.01 5.63
C ALA A 131 0.12 -2.69 4.51
N PHE A 132 -1.15 -2.32 4.32
CA PHE A 132 -2.03 -2.89 3.30
C PHE A 132 -2.17 -1.99 2.06
N GLY A 133 -1.55 -0.80 2.06
CA GLY A 133 -1.59 0.17 0.97
C GLY A 133 -2.91 0.95 0.88
N GLY A 134 -3.49 1.28 2.02
CA GLY A 134 -4.73 2.05 2.17
C GLY A 134 -4.53 3.55 2.42
N ASP A 135 -5.64 4.29 2.33
CA ASP A 135 -5.71 5.72 2.56
C ASP A 135 -6.27 6.04 3.96
N SER A 136 -5.40 6.32 4.93
CA SER A 136 -5.82 6.69 6.30
C SER A 136 -6.62 8.00 6.44
N LEU A 137 -6.89 8.72 5.35
CA LEU A 137 -7.79 9.88 5.35
C LEU A 137 -9.20 9.52 4.83
N PHE A 138 -9.41 8.30 4.32
CA PHE A 138 -10.67 7.89 3.71
C PHE A 138 -11.01 6.42 3.98
N LYS A 139 -12.28 6.19 4.31
CA LYS A 139 -12.80 4.90 4.76
C LYS A 139 -12.79 3.85 3.64
N ASP A 140 -11.66 3.20 3.45
CA ASP A 140 -11.42 2.26 2.36
C ASP A 140 -11.08 0.84 2.84
N LYS A 141 -11.21 0.53 4.14
CA LYS A 141 -10.98 -0.82 4.69
C LYS A 141 -11.57 -1.98 3.91
N ARG A 142 -12.77 -1.79 3.32
CA ARG A 142 -13.40 -2.84 2.50
C ARG A 142 -12.69 -3.08 1.18
N SER A 143 -11.94 -2.10 0.67
CA SER A 143 -11.14 -2.17 -0.54
C SER A 143 -9.76 -2.78 -0.25
N VAL A 144 -9.07 -2.24 0.75
CA VAL A 144 -7.62 -2.49 0.96
C VAL A 144 -7.33 -3.49 2.06
N GLY A 145 -8.24 -3.64 3.02
CA GLY A 145 -8.09 -4.56 4.14
C GLY A 145 -8.10 -6.04 3.71
N PRO A 146 -7.62 -6.95 4.58
CA PRO A 146 -7.62 -8.38 4.32
C PRO A 146 -9.03 -8.93 4.10
N LYS A 147 -9.17 -9.80 3.10
CA LYS A 147 -10.46 -10.37 2.67
C LYS A 147 -10.46 -11.88 2.77
N SER A 148 -11.56 -12.42 3.29
CA SER A 148 -11.85 -13.84 3.15
C SER A 148 -12.35 -14.13 1.74
N ILE A 149 -11.90 -15.25 1.15
CA ILE A 149 -12.48 -15.79 -0.09
C ILE A 149 -12.98 -17.21 0.15
N ARG A 150 -14.08 -17.60 -0.52
CA ARG A 150 -14.63 -18.96 -0.46
C ARG A 150 -14.49 -19.63 -1.82
N LYS A 151 -13.89 -20.82 -1.85
CA LYS A 151 -13.71 -21.62 -3.08
C LYS A 151 -14.59 -22.86 -3.16
N GLY A 152 -15.31 -23.20 -2.10
CA GLY A 152 -16.18 -24.40 -2.06
C GLY A 152 -15.42 -25.72 -1.84
N ASP A 153 -14.12 -25.68 -1.60
CA ASP A 153 -13.24 -26.84 -1.35
C ASP A 153 -13.13 -27.22 0.14
N GLY A 154 -13.87 -26.53 1.00
CA GLY A 154 -13.88 -26.71 2.45
C GLY A 154 -12.75 -26.00 3.19
N TYR A 155 -11.81 -25.36 2.50
CA TYR A 155 -10.75 -24.57 3.14
C TYR A 155 -11.16 -23.12 3.35
N GLN A 156 -10.57 -22.50 4.36
CA GLN A 156 -10.68 -21.06 4.56
C GLN A 156 -9.48 -20.38 3.89
N TYR A 157 -9.75 -19.28 3.18
CA TYR A 157 -8.71 -18.50 2.52
C TYR A 157 -8.74 -17.04 2.99
N LEU A 158 -7.57 -16.41 2.97
CA LEU A 158 -7.36 -15.01 3.26
C LEU A 158 -6.48 -14.39 2.17
N ILE A 159 -6.93 -13.29 1.58
CA ILE A 159 -6.19 -12.52 0.58
C ILE A 159 -5.95 -11.10 1.08
N PHE A 160 -4.74 -10.59 0.91
CA PHE A 160 -4.39 -9.22 1.29
C PHE A 160 -3.19 -8.73 0.47
N ASN A 161 -3.02 -7.41 0.41
CA ASN A 161 -1.84 -6.78 -0.18
C ASN A 161 -0.78 -6.60 0.91
N LYS A 162 0.51 -6.68 0.59
CA LYS A 162 1.59 -6.38 1.52
C LYS A 162 2.76 -5.75 0.76
N PHE A 163 3.68 -5.11 1.47
CA PHE A 163 4.97 -4.78 0.86
C PHE A 163 5.73 -6.06 0.52
N ASN A 164 6.38 -6.08 -0.63
CA ASN A 164 7.39 -7.07 -0.91
C ASN A 164 8.66 -6.77 -0.08
N ASP A 165 9.55 -7.75 0.04
CA ASP A 165 10.71 -7.65 0.93
C ASP A 165 11.70 -6.54 0.53
N THR A 166 11.74 -6.18 -0.76
CA THR A 166 12.64 -5.13 -1.26
C THR A 166 12.18 -3.73 -0.83
N PHE A 167 10.86 -3.50 -0.77
CA PHE A 167 10.28 -2.19 -0.46
C PHE A 167 9.83 -2.07 1.00
N ASN A 168 9.83 -3.17 1.76
CA ASN A 168 9.50 -3.19 3.19
C ASN A 168 10.65 -2.68 4.08
N THR A 169 11.08 -1.44 3.86
CA THR A 169 12.23 -0.83 4.56
C THR A 169 11.98 -0.59 6.06
N GLU A 170 10.71 -0.52 6.47
CA GLU A 170 10.29 -0.38 7.87
C GLU A 170 10.32 -1.71 8.66
N GLY A 171 10.51 -2.84 7.98
CA GLY A 171 10.48 -4.14 8.62
C GLY A 171 9.09 -4.51 9.15
N ILE A 172 8.04 -4.18 8.40
CA ILE A 172 6.66 -4.58 8.72
C ILE A 172 6.55 -6.10 8.66
N VAL A 173 6.09 -6.72 9.74
CA VAL A 173 5.90 -8.16 9.85
C VAL A 173 4.42 -8.50 9.70
N TYR A 174 4.12 -9.33 8.71
CA TYR A 174 2.78 -9.86 8.45
C TYR A 174 2.66 -11.27 9.03
N ILE A 175 1.89 -11.42 10.09
CA ILE A 175 1.69 -12.70 10.79
C ILE A 175 0.30 -13.22 10.44
N VAL A 176 0.22 -14.13 9.48
CA VAL A 176 -1.02 -14.85 9.17
C VAL A 176 -1.21 -15.99 10.17
N GLU A 177 -2.42 -16.12 10.70
CA GLU A 177 -2.75 -17.10 11.75
C GLU A 177 -4.14 -17.71 11.49
N SER A 178 -4.31 -18.96 11.92
CA SER A 178 -5.63 -19.62 11.99
C SER A 178 -6.00 -20.02 13.40
N SER A 179 -7.30 -20.16 13.64
CA SER A 179 -7.84 -20.58 14.94
C SER A 179 -9.13 -21.37 14.78
N ARG A 180 -9.40 -22.28 15.71
CA ARG A 180 -10.65 -23.04 15.84
C ARG A 180 -11.59 -22.48 16.91
N ASP A 181 -11.09 -21.61 17.79
CA ASP A 181 -11.78 -21.20 19.02
C ASP A 181 -11.68 -19.68 19.30
N LEU A 182 -11.04 -18.92 18.41
CA LEU A 182 -10.71 -17.49 18.54
C LEU A 182 -9.77 -17.15 19.70
N ARG A 183 -9.30 -18.14 20.48
CA ARG A 183 -8.44 -17.95 21.65
C ARG A 183 -7.01 -18.38 21.34
N THR A 184 -6.85 -19.56 20.77
CA THR A 184 -5.56 -20.14 20.39
C THR A 184 -5.33 -19.89 18.91
N TRP A 185 -4.22 -19.23 18.58
CA TRP A 185 -3.88 -18.84 17.21
C TRP A 185 -2.57 -19.47 16.79
N THR A 186 -2.62 -20.23 15.70
CA THR A 186 -1.47 -20.91 15.12
C THR A 186 -0.91 -20.09 13.96
N PRO A 187 0.34 -19.62 14.02
CA PRO A 187 0.93 -18.80 12.97
C PRO A 187 1.35 -19.63 11.75
N HIS A 188 1.40 -18.98 10.59
CA HIS A 188 1.86 -19.59 9.33
C HIS A 188 3.30 -20.14 9.37
N THR A 189 4.10 -19.71 10.34
CA THR A 189 5.44 -20.25 10.62
C THR A 189 5.40 -21.64 11.23
N ASP A 190 4.26 -22.07 11.81
CA ASP A 190 4.02 -23.47 12.18
C ASP A 190 3.72 -24.26 10.89
N SER A 191 4.69 -25.07 10.47
CA SER A 191 4.62 -25.85 9.23
C SER A 191 3.61 -27.00 9.28
N SER A 192 3.14 -27.37 10.47
CA SER A 192 2.22 -28.50 10.67
C SER A 192 0.78 -28.04 10.66
N ASN A 193 0.47 -26.99 11.42
CA ASN A 193 -0.91 -26.59 11.72
C ASN A 193 -1.25 -25.19 11.19
N GLY A 194 -0.24 -24.35 10.92
CA GLY A 194 -0.42 -22.96 10.50
C GLY A 194 -0.93 -22.81 9.06
N PRO A 195 -1.53 -21.67 8.71
CA PRO A 195 -1.91 -21.39 7.33
C PRO A 195 -0.71 -21.43 6.38
N VAL A 196 -0.95 -21.79 5.13
CA VAL A 196 0.09 -21.86 4.09
C VAL A 196 -0.24 -20.86 2.98
N GLN A 197 0.79 -20.17 2.47
CA GLN A 197 0.64 -19.34 1.27
C GLN A 197 0.38 -20.25 0.05
N VAL A 198 -0.59 -19.90 -0.77
CA VAL A 198 -0.98 -20.65 -1.96
C VAL A 198 -0.65 -19.85 -3.20
N GLY A 199 0.10 -20.46 -4.11
CA GLY A 199 0.56 -19.82 -5.34
C GLY A 199 1.66 -18.78 -5.10
N THR A 200 2.00 -18.06 -6.17
CA THR A 200 2.96 -16.95 -6.13
C THR A 200 2.26 -15.65 -5.77
N ALA A 201 3.00 -14.74 -5.13
CA ALA A 201 2.50 -13.39 -4.88
C ALA A 201 2.28 -12.67 -6.21
N LEU A 202 1.16 -11.96 -6.33
CA LEU A 202 0.83 -11.17 -7.50
C LEU A 202 1.36 -9.75 -7.33
N ASP A 203 2.29 -9.35 -8.19
CA ASP A 203 2.81 -7.99 -8.22
C ASP A 203 1.71 -6.97 -8.54
N LEU A 204 1.58 -5.97 -7.67
CA LEU A 204 0.65 -4.84 -7.79
C LEU A 204 1.33 -3.55 -8.25
N GLY A 205 2.66 -3.56 -8.42
CA GLY A 205 3.46 -2.36 -8.67
C GLY A 205 3.73 -1.55 -7.39
N GLY A 206 4.64 -0.58 -7.49
CA GLY A 206 4.92 0.33 -6.38
C GLY A 206 5.47 -0.34 -5.11
N GLY A 207 6.04 -1.54 -5.25
CA GLY A 207 6.58 -2.32 -4.13
C GLY A 207 5.56 -3.15 -3.36
N MET A 208 4.30 -3.18 -3.81
CA MET A 208 3.23 -3.97 -3.20
C MET A 208 2.98 -5.27 -3.96
N GLU A 209 2.62 -6.31 -3.23
CA GLU A 209 2.21 -7.60 -3.79
C GLU A 209 0.95 -8.12 -3.09
N ARG A 210 0.14 -8.91 -3.81
CA ARG A 210 -1.03 -9.58 -3.26
C ARG A 210 -0.72 -11.04 -2.99
N VAL A 211 -0.98 -11.46 -1.76
CA VAL A 211 -0.76 -12.84 -1.31
C VAL A 211 -2.07 -13.51 -0.94
N VAL A 212 -2.13 -14.82 -1.14
CA VAL A 212 -3.25 -15.67 -0.76
C VAL A 212 -2.75 -16.72 0.22
N PHE A 213 -3.38 -16.79 1.39
CA PHE A 213 -3.16 -17.85 2.37
C PHE A 213 -4.38 -18.74 2.46
N ARG A 214 -4.15 -20.00 2.79
CA ARG A 214 -5.17 -21.02 3.02
C ARG A 214 -4.88 -21.75 4.32
N THR A 215 -5.92 -22.17 5.02
CA THR A 215 -5.77 -23.14 6.12
C THR A 215 -5.23 -24.49 5.63
N ARG A 216 -4.55 -25.22 6.52
CA ARG A 216 -4.14 -26.61 6.26
C ARG A 216 -5.26 -27.61 6.48
N GLU A 217 -6.12 -27.32 7.43
CA GLU A 217 -7.31 -28.11 7.73
C GLU A 217 -8.53 -27.53 7.01
N LYS A 218 -9.51 -28.39 6.74
CA LYS A 218 -10.83 -28.02 6.25
C LYS A 218 -11.74 -27.62 7.41
N LEU A 219 -12.80 -26.87 7.08
CA LEU A 219 -13.87 -26.53 8.01
C LEU A 219 -14.54 -27.78 8.62
N SER A 220 -14.68 -28.85 7.83
CA SER A 220 -15.26 -30.13 8.25
C SER A 220 -14.42 -30.88 9.29
N ASP A 221 -13.13 -30.63 9.33
CA ASP A 221 -12.21 -31.32 10.24
C ASP A 221 -12.49 -30.87 11.68
N ASN A 222 -12.02 -31.63 12.67
CA ASN A 222 -12.26 -31.36 14.09
C ASN A 222 -13.77 -31.21 14.43
N ASN A 223 -14.58 -32.15 13.94
CA ASN A 223 -16.02 -32.24 14.18
C ASN A 223 -16.81 -31.02 13.64
N GLY A 224 -16.37 -30.42 12.53
CA GLY A 224 -17.06 -29.30 11.90
C GLY A 224 -17.02 -27.98 12.69
N LYS A 225 -16.08 -27.84 13.64
CA LYS A 225 -15.89 -26.59 14.39
C LYS A 225 -15.46 -25.46 13.46
N SER A 226 -15.93 -24.26 13.76
CA SER A 226 -15.59 -23.04 13.02
C SER A 226 -14.09 -22.88 12.86
N LEU A 227 -13.68 -22.38 11.69
CA LEU A 227 -12.29 -22.16 11.33
C LEU A 227 -12.13 -20.70 10.91
N TYR A 228 -11.21 -20.01 11.60
CA TYR A 228 -10.99 -18.59 11.45
C TYR A 228 -9.58 -18.33 10.93
N MET A 229 -9.43 -17.24 10.20
CA MET A 229 -8.14 -16.72 9.76
C MET A 229 -8.05 -15.23 10.05
N ARG A 230 -6.85 -14.77 10.39
CA ARG A 230 -6.53 -13.35 10.47
C ARG A 230 -5.11 -13.08 9.99
N VAL A 231 -4.82 -11.82 9.74
CA VAL A 231 -3.45 -11.32 9.62
C VAL A 231 -3.24 -10.26 10.69
N ARG A 232 -2.13 -10.36 11.41
CA ARG A 232 -1.65 -9.32 12.32
C ARG A 232 -0.46 -8.63 11.71
N VAL A 233 -0.39 -7.32 11.90
CA VAL A 233 0.71 -6.49 11.44
C VAL A 233 1.50 -6.01 12.65
N LYS A 234 2.83 -6.00 12.54
CA LYS A 234 3.74 -5.36 13.48
C LYS A 234 4.73 -4.50 12.70
N ALA A 235 5.12 -3.35 13.24
CA ALA A 235 6.25 -2.57 12.78
C ALA A 235 7.27 -2.41 13.92
N ARG A 236 8.52 -2.12 13.58
CA ARG A 236 9.58 -1.83 14.54
C ARG A 236 9.50 -0.39 15.06
#